data_AF-A0A1H5TCZ7-F1
#
_entry.id   AF-A0A1H5TCZ7-F1
#
_cell.length_a   1.000
_cell.length_b   1.000
_cell.length_c   1.000
_cell.angle_alpha   90.00
_cell.angle_beta   90.00
_cell.angle_gamma   90.00
#
_symmetry.space_group_name_H-M   'P 1'
#
loop_
_entity.id
_entity.type
_entity.pdbx_description
1 polymer ?
#
loop_
_entity_poly.entity_id
_entity_poly.type
_entity_poly.pdbx_seq_one_letter_code
_entity_poly.pdbx_strand_id
1 'polypeptide(L)'
;MPVAVLLGVGTARSPRFAPAGLLVEYGHVRVGLDGGPGSEPPENVDAWLVRDEDDPLQPGRVRLAAEEGMARPVTGSFHQGTLHVEPLPVRCGERRMHGYRIAVGRRVAVWAPEFTEFPPWAEGADLVFADATAWDAGAEGTGAPASVPTVRWLGVRRLVFARLGEAAYGAVDSGRAPPFGEWGEEGRKYRI
;
A
#
# COMPACT_ATOMS: atom_id res chain seq x y z
N MET A 1 16.54 8.53 -8.22
CA MET A 1 15.55 7.57 -8.74
C MET A 1 14.59 7.26 -7.60
N PRO A 2 13.26 7.32 -7.81
CA PRO A 2 12.29 7.10 -6.74
C PRO A 2 12.25 5.63 -6.32
N VAL A 3 12.10 5.42 -5.01
CA VAL A 3 12.03 4.10 -4.39
C VAL A 3 10.82 4.04 -3.46
N ALA A 4 10.11 2.92 -3.49
CA ALA A 4 9.07 2.57 -2.54
C ALA A 4 9.60 1.45 -1.61
N VAL A 5 9.38 1.59 -0.30
CA VAL A 5 9.81 0.61 0.72
C VAL A 5 8.58 0.18 1.50
N LEU A 6 8.32 -1.13 1.57
CA LEU A 6 7.25 -1.64 2.43
C LEU A 6 7.70 -1.57 3.89
N LEU A 7 6.94 -0.85 4.71
CA LEU A 7 7.20 -0.71 6.15
C LEU A 7 6.51 -1.81 6.97
N GLY A 8 5.46 -2.39 6.42
CA GLY A 8 4.71 -3.50 6.99
C GLY A 8 3.80 -4.09 5.92
N VAL A 9 3.32 -5.31 6.14
CA VAL A 9 2.51 -6.07 5.16
C VAL A 9 1.28 -6.74 5.77
N GLY A 10 1.00 -6.47 7.04
CA GLY A 10 -0.11 -7.07 7.78
C GLY A 10 -1.42 -6.30 7.67
N THR A 11 -2.50 -6.92 8.12
CA THR A 11 -3.70 -6.19 8.50
C THR A 11 -3.50 -5.51 9.86
N ALA A 12 -4.38 -4.59 10.24
CA ALA A 12 -4.37 -3.99 11.59
C ALA A 12 -4.53 -5.02 12.74
N ARG A 13 -5.04 -6.22 12.44
CA ARG A 13 -5.24 -7.32 13.39
C ARG A 13 -4.27 -8.48 13.17
N SER A 14 -3.25 -8.29 12.33
CA SER A 14 -2.25 -9.34 12.10
C SER A 14 -1.51 -9.64 13.41
N PRO A 15 -1.41 -10.92 13.82
CA PRO A 15 -0.62 -11.30 14.98
C PRO A 15 0.88 -11.38 14.67
N ARG A 16 1.28 -11.19 13.41
CA ARG A 16 2.64 -11.50 12.93
C ARG A 16 3.35 -10.35 12.23
N PHE A 17 2.67 -9.66 11.34
CA PHE A 17 3.27 -8.61 10.53
C PHE A 17 2.71 -7.27 10.97
N ALA A 18 3.56 -6.26 11.04
CA ALA A 18 3.12 -4.90 11.29
C ALA A 18 2.14 -4.43 10.19
N PRO A 19 1.21 -3.50 10.51
CA PRO A 19 0.19 -3.06 9.56
C PRO A 19 0.79 -2.55 8.24
N ALA A 20 0.07 -2.76 7.14
CA ALA A 20 0.50 -2.34 5.81
C ALA A 20 0.87 -0.85 5.78
N GLY A 21 2.11 -0.57 5.37
CA GLY A 21 2.65 0.79 5.26
C GLY A 21 3.70 0.87 4.16
N LEU A 22 3.84 2.05 3.57
CA LEU A 22 4.76 2.31 2.46
C LEU A 22 5.52 3.61 2.70
N LEU A 23 6.84 3.60 2.49
CA LEU A 23 7.66 4.80 2.42
C LEU A 23 8.07 5.06 0.98
N VAL A 24 7.79 6.24 0.46
CA VAL A 24 8.28 6.71 -0.84
C VAL A 24 9.46 7.65 -0.60
N GLU A 25 10.62 7.30 -1.16
CA GLU A 25 11.84 8.12 -1.13
C GLU A 25 12.18 8.64 -2.53
N TYR A 26 12.38 9.96 -2.68
CA TYR A 26 12.82 10.58 -3.92
C TYR A 26 13.77 11.75 -3.64
N GLY A 27 15.08 11.48 -3.79
CA GLY A 27 16.10 12.47 -3.41
C GLY A 27 16.11 12.66 -1.90
N HIS A 28 15.85 13.88 -1.44
CA HIS A 28 15.70 14.19 -0.01
C HIS A 28 14.27 14.09 0.49
N VAL A 29 13.30 13.83 -0.40
CA VAL A 29 11.88 13.81 -0.07
C VAL A 29 11.46 12.42 0.41
N ARG A 30 10.70 12.36 1.50
CA ARG A 30 10.15 11.16 2.12
C ARG A 30 8.66 11.32 2.40
N VAL A 31 7.84 10.45 1.83
CA VAL A 31 6.39 10.42 2.06
C VAL A 31 6.01 9.06 2.63
N GLY A 32 5.47 9.06 3.85
CA GLY A 32 4.88 7.87 4.46
C GLY A 32 3.43 7.70 4.01
N LEU A 33 3.02 6.46 3.73
CA LEU A 33 1.64 6.09 3.46
C LEU A 33 1.21 5.00 4.44
N ASP A 34 0.11 5.23 5.15
CA ASP A 34 -0.42 4.37 6.20
C ASP A 34 0.63 3.96 7.25
N GLY A 35 0.87 2.66 7.44
CA GLY A 35 1.63 2.14 8.56
C GLY A 35 0.83 2.14 9.86
N GLY A 36 1.46 1.74 10.94
CA GLY A 36 0.90 1.66 12.28
C GLY A 36 1.94 1.10 13.22
N PRO A 37 1.56 0.62 14.42
CA PRO A 37 2.50 0.07 15.39
C PRO A 37 3.51 -0.91 14.77
N GLY A 38 4.80 -0.53 14.75
CA GLY A 38 5.90 -1.33 14.19
C GLY A 38 6.15 -1.18 12.69
N SER A 39 5.37 -0.35 11.98
CA SER A 39 5.51 -0.04 10.55
C SER A 39 5.31 1.45 10.26
N GLU A 40 5.60 2.30 11.25
CA GLU A 40 5.50 3.74 11.11
C GLU A 40 6.58 4.25 10.15
N PRO A 41 6.29 5.32 9.38
CA PRO A 41 7.33 5.98 8.62
C PRO A 41 8.39 6.60 9.55
N PRO A 42 9.63 6.80 9.07
CA PRO A 42 10.68 7.44 9.85
C PRO A 42 10.29 8.89 10.21
N GLU A 43 10.83 9.40 11.32
CA GLU A 43 10.50 10.72 11.88
C GLU A 43 10.68 11.88 10.89
N ASN A 44 11.61 11.73 9.94
CA ASN A 44 11.97 12.76 8.97
C ASN A 44 11.17 12.69 7.65
N VAL A 45 9.90 12.29 7.71
CA VAL A 45 8.99 12.40 6.57
C VAL A 45 8.52 13.84 6.35
N ASP A 46 8.44 14.24 5.08
CA ASP A 46 7.84 15.49 4.65
C ASP A 46 6.31 15.46 4.70
N ALA A 47 5.72 14.27 4.57
CA ALA A 47 4.30 14.04 4.71
C ALA A 47 3.98 12.62 5.18
N TRP A 48 2.89 12.49 5.95
CA TRP A 48 2.28 11.23 6.31
C TRP A 48 0.85 11.20 5.78
N LEU A 49 0.61 10.37 4.77
CA LEU A 49 -0.66 10.23 4.09
C LEU A 49 -1.37 8.95 4.55
N VAL A 50 -2.68 9.00 4.78
CA VAL A 50 -3.48 7.84 5.19
C VAL A 50 -4.68 7.65 4.28
N ARG A 51 -5.09 6.40 4.10
CA ARG A 51 -6.24 6.05 3.23
C ARG A 51 -7.59 6.50 3.75
N ASP A 52 -7.70 6.59 5.08
CA ASP A 52 -8.91 6.92 5.81
C ASP A 52 -8.52 7.51 7.18
N GLU A 53 -9.03 8.71 7.49
CA GLU A 53 -8.83 9.33 8.81
C GLU A 53 -9.73 8.73 9.89
N ASP A 54 -10.76 7.96 9.51
CA ASP A 54 -11.60 7.19 10.44
C ASP A 54 -11.03 5.78 10.71
N ASP A 55 -9.83 5.48 10.18
CA ASP A 55 -9.15 4.21 10.43
C ASP A 55 -8.83 4.00 11.93
N PRO A 56 -9.06 2.79 12.49
CA PRO A 56 -8.80 2.53 13.91
C PRO A 56 -7.36 2.79 14.38
N LEU A 57 -6.38 2.79 13.49
CA LEU A 57 -4.99 3.10 13.83
C LEU A 57 -4.72 4.62 13.85
N GLN A 58 -5.61 5.44 13.30
CA GLN A 58 -5.40 6.89 13.18
C GLN A 58 -5.11 7.59 14.51
N PRO A 59 -5.81 7.33 15.63
CA PRO A 59 -5.50 7.97 16.90
C PRO A 59 -4.05 7.71 17.36
N GLY A 60 -3.55 6.49 17.14
CA GLY A 60 -2.16 6.13 17.44
C GLY A 60 -1.16 6.87 16.56
N ARG A 61 -1.43 6.97 15.25
CA ARG A 61 -0.59 7.71 14.31
C ARG A 61 -0.52 9.20 14.64
N VAL A 62 -1.67 9.82 14.96
CA VAL A 62 -1.75 11.25 15.33
C VAL A 62 -0.95 11.52 16.61
N ARG A 63 -1.07 10.63 17.59
CA ARG A 63 -0.32 10.74 18.85
C ARG A 63 1.18 10.66 18.60
N LEU A 64 1.64 9.64 17.88
CA LEU A 64 3.06 9.46 17.58
C LEU A 64 3.62 10.68 16.82
N ALA A 65 2.90 11.14 15.80
CA ALA A 65 3.35 12.30 15.04
C ALA A 65 3.50 13.56 15.91
N ALA A 66 2.63 13.75 16.90
CA ALA A 66 2.75 14.87 17.83
C ALA A 66 3.90 14.70 18.83
N GLU A 67 4.13 13.48 19.32
CA GLU A 67 5.22 13.15 20.26
C GLU A 67 6.60 13.31 19.60
N GLU A 68 6.73 12.90 18.33
CA GLU A 68 7.99 12.90 17.59
C GLU A 68 8.18 14.13 16.68
N GLY A 69 7.23 15.07 16.68
CA GLY A 69 7.30 16.28 15.85
C GLY A 69 7.21 16.03 14.34
N MET A 70 6.58 14.94 13.93
CA MET A 70 6.40 14.53 12.53
C MET A 70 5.22 15.25 11.87
N ALA A 71 5.14 15.15 10.54
CA ALA A 71 3.94 15.54 9.80
C ALA A 71 2.69 14.79 10.32
N ARG A 72 1.61 15.53 10.59
CA ARG A 72 0.33 14.94 11.03
C ARG A 72 -0.20 14.00 9.94
N PRO A 73 -0.60 12.76 10.27
CA PRO A 73 -1.22 11.83 9.31
C PRO A 73 -2.58 12.35 8.83
N VAL A 74 -2.75 12.50 7.53
CA VAL A 74 -3.98 13.03 6.92
C VAL A 74 -4.32 12.36 5.59
N THR A 75 -5.59 12.38 5.20
CA THR A 75 -5.97 12.09 3.82
C THR A 75 -5.79 13.37 3.00
N GLY A 76 -4.71 13.44 2.22
CA GLY A 76 -4.44 14.59 1.37
C GLY A 76 -3.48 14.24 0.24
N SER A 77 -3.17 15.23 -0.60
CA SER A 77 -2.16 15.08 -1.65
C SER A 77 -0.81 15.63 -1.19
N PHE A 78 0.27 15.19 -1.86
CA PHE A 78 1.61 15.71 -1.67
C PHE A 78 2.28 15.97 -3.02
N HIS A 79 2.90 17.14 -3.16
CA HIS A 79 3.57 17.56 -4.38
C HIS A 79 4.91 18.22 -4.08
N GLN A 80 5.98 17.71 -4.69
CA GLN A 80 7.28 18.37 -4.66
C GLN A 80 8.06 18.07 -5.93
N GLY A 81 8.35 19.13 -6.70
CA GLY A 81 9.02 19.00 -7.99
C GLY A 81 8.23 18.09 -8.93
N THR A 82 8.84 16.97 -9.33
CA THR A 82 8.21 15.97 -10.22
C THR A 82 7.51 14.82 -9.48
N LEU A 83 7.54 14.79 -8.14
CA LEU A 83 6.84 13.79 -7.33
C LEU A 83 5.44 14.29 -7.01
N HIS A 84 4.44 13.48 -7.39
CA HIS A 84 3.02 13.71 -7.06
C HIS A 84 2.45 12.46 -6.39
N VAL A 85 1.84 12.63 -5.22
CA VAL A 85 1.14 11.57 -4.50
C VAL A 85 -0.30 12.03 -4.28
N GLU A 86 -1.23 11.38 -4.97
CA GLU A 86 -2.63 11.83 -5.07
C GLU A 86 -3.58 10.79 -4.49
N PRO A 87 -4.50 11.16 -3.59
CA PRO A 87 -5.54 10.27 -3.12
C PRO A 87 -6.57 10.08 -4.24
N LEU A 88 -6.91 8.82 -4.53
CA LEU A 88 -7.96 8.45 -5.47
C LEU A 88 -8.92 7.46 -4.81
N PRO A 89 -10.23 7.60 -5.03
CA PRO A 89 -11.21 6.77 -4.36
C PRO A 89 -11.04 5.29 -4.72
N VAL A 90 -11.17 4.42 -3.72
CA VAL A 90 -11.30 2.97 -3.89
C VAL A 90 -12.65 2.51 -3.35
N ARG A 91 -13.23 1.51 -4.00
CA ARG A 91 -14.43 0.85 -3.46
C ARG A 91 -14.01 -0.03 -2.29
N CYS A 92 -14.61 0.15 -1.13
CA CYS A 92 -14.43 -0.75 0.00
C CYS A 92 -15.66 -0.77 0.90
N GLY A 93 -16.67 -1.54 0.49
CA GLY A 93 -17.98 -1.52 1.14
C GLY A 93 -18.58 -0.10 1.12
N GLU A 94 -19.14 0.32 2.26
CA GLU A 94 -19.75 1.65 2.41
C GLU A 94 -18.77 2.74 2.87
N ARG A 95 -17.53 2.38 3.22
CA ARG A 95 -16.53 3.33 3.71
C ARG A 95 -15.94 4.14 2.56
N ARG A 96 -15.80 5.46 2.78
CA ARG A 96 -14.99 6.30 1.90
C ARG A 96 -13.52 6.01 2.17
N MET A 97 -12.89 5.27 1.26
CA MET A 97 -11.45 5.02 1.33
C MET A 97 -10.75 5.48 0.07
N HIS A 98 -9.48 5.81 0.24
CA HIS A 98 -8.60 6.20 -0.84
C HIS A 98 -7.50 5.16 -1.01
N GLY A 99 -7.08 4.96 -2.26
CA GLY A 99 -5.73 4.54 -2.57
C GLY A 99 -4.92 5.77 -2.97
N TYR A 100 -3.64 5.57 -3.25
CA TYR A 100 -2.74 6.64 -3.65
C TYR A 100 -2.09 6.32 -4.99
N ARG A 101 -2.10 7.30 -5.89
CA ARG A 101 -1.32 7.27 -7.12
C ARG A 101 -0.05 8.07 -6.91
N ILE A 102 1.09 7.40 -7.04
CA ILE A 102 2.44 7.95 -6.84
C ILE A 102 3.07 8.09 -8.23
N ALA A 103 3.24 9.32 -8.71
CA ALA A 103 3.80 9.61 -10.01
C ALA A 103 5.13 10.36 -9.91
N VAL A 104 6.12 9.90 -10.66
CA VAL A 104 7.41 10.59 -10.84
C VAL A 104 7.75 10.64 -12.33
N GLY A 105 7.52 11.80 -12.94
CA GLY A 105 7.61 11.94 -14.39
C GLY A 105 6.64 11.00 -15.11
N ARG A 106 7.15 10.03 -15.88
CA ARG A 106 6.34 9.04 -16.61
C ARG A 106 6.09 7.76 -15.82
N ARG A 107 6.71 7.59 -14.65
CA ARG A 107 6.59 6.40 -13.82
C ARG A 107 5.43 6.52 -12.86
N VAL A 108 4.68 5.43 -12.70
CA VAL A 108 3.49 5.40 -11.85
C VAL A 108 3.52 4.16 -10.97
N ALA A 109 3.50 4.38 -9.66
CA ALA A 109 3.17 3.37 -8.67
C ALA A 109 1.80 3.65 -8.04
N VAL A 110 1.14 2.59 -7.57
CA VAL A 110 -0.16 2.66 -6.90
C VAL A 110 -0.07 1.99 -5.56
N TRP A 111 -0.54 2.67 -4.52
CA TRP A 111 -0.76 2.13 -3.19
C TRP A 111 -2.27 1.96 -2.97
N ALA A 112 -2.76 0.74 -3.09
CA ALA A 112 -4.16 0.40 -2.86
C ALA A 112 -4.25 -0.90 -2.04
N PRO A 113 -3.79 -0.92 -0.78
CA PRO A 113 -3.72 -2.14 0.02
C PRO A 113 -5.09 -2.63 0.51
N GLU A 114 -6.20 -1.92 0.26
CA GLU A 114 -7.53 -2.34 0.68
C GLU A 114 -8.58 -1.84 -0.31
N PHE A 115 -9.35 -2.76 -0.88
CA PHE A 115 -10.47 -2.48 -1.77
C PHE A 115 -11.32 -3.74 -1.96
N THR A 116 -12.57 -3.59 -2.39
CA THR A 116 -13.45 -4.70 -2.81
C THR A 116 -13.44 -4.91 -4.31
N GLU A 117 -13.05 -3.90 -5.09
CA GLU A 117 -12.91 -3.98 -6.54
C GLU A 117 -11.61 -3.31 -7.00
N PHE A 118 -10.91 -3.94 -7.94
CA PHE A 118 -9.63 -3.41 -8.41
C PHE A 118 -9.80 -2.00 -9.01
N PRO A 119 -9.00 -1.01 -8.57
CA PRO A 119 -9.17 0.37 -8.98
C PRO A 119 -8.87 0.56 -10.48
N PRO A 120 -9.83 1.05 -11.30
CA PRO A 120 -9.59 1.28 -12.73
C PRO A 120 -8.51 2.32 -13.00
N TRP A 121 -8.32 3.28 -12.10
CA TRP A 121 -7.30 4.32 -12.21
C TRP A 121 -5.86 3.81 -12.03
N ALA A 122 -5.67 2.53 -11.69
CA ALA A 122 -4.38 1.86 -11.71
C ALA A 122 -3.95 1.39 -13.12
N GLU A 123 -4.75 1.66 -14.15
CA GLU A 123 -4.43 1.37 -15.54
C GLU A 123 -3.02 1.86 -15.93
N GLY A 124 -2.25 0.96 -16.55
CA GLY A 124 -0.91 1.22 -17.06
C GLY A 124 0.16 1.44 -15.98
N ALA A 125 -0.15 1.24 -14.69
CA ALA A 125 0.82 1.44 -13.61
C ALA A 125 2.03 0.50 -13.75
N ASP A 126 3.22 1.04 -13.47
CA ASP A 126 4.46 0.27 -13.43
C ASP A 126 4.47 -0.69 -12.23
N LEU A 127 3.86 -0.28 -11.13
CA LEU A 127 3.84 -1.01 -9.87
C LEU A 127 2.52 -0.78 -9.12
N VAL A 128 1.89 -1.84 -8.63
CA VAL A 128 0.71 -1.77 -7.79
C VAL A 128 0.93 -2.57 -6.52
N PHE A 129 0.74 -1.93 -5.37
CA PHE A 129 0.65 -2.56 -4.05
C PHE A 129 -0.83 -2.79 -3.70
N ALA A 130 -1.22 -4.05 -3.54
CA ALA A 130 -2.62 -4.45 -3.48
C ALA A 130 -2.99 -5.29 -2.24
N ASP A 131 -4.28 -5.40 -1.99
CA ASP A 131 -4.84 -6.31 -0.98
C ASP A 131 -4.69 -7.78 -1.38
N ALA A 132 -4.41 -8.63 -0.38
CA ALA A 132 -4.47 -10.09 -0.46
C ALA A 132 -5.14 -10.71 0.77
N THR A 133 -6.00 -9.96 1.46
CA THR A 133 -6.65 -10.49 2.67
C THR A 133 -7.66 -11.58 2.36
N ALA A 134 -8.33 -11.49 1.22
CA ALA A 134 -9.25 -12.49 0.71
C ALA A 134 -8.59 -13.52 -0.23
N TRP A 135 -7.25 -13.58 -0.27
CA TRP A 135 -6.55 -14.55 -1.11
C TRP A 135 -6.87 -15.98 -0.68
N ASP A 136 -7.22 -16.82 -1.66
CA ASP A 136 -7.46 -18.25 -1.48
C ASP A 136 -6.68 -19.05 -2.53
N ALA A 137 -5.90 -20.02 -2.06
CA ALA A 137 -5.11 -20.94 -2.88
C ALA A 137 -5.97 -21.82 -3.81
N GLY A 138 -7.23 -22.10 -3.45
CA GLY A 138 -8.12 -22.99 -4.19
C GLY A 138 -8.86 -22.33 -5.36
N ALA A 139 -8.81 -21.01 -5.47
CA ALA A 139 -9.67 -20.25 -6.38
C ALA A 139 -8.92 -19.68 -7.61
N GLU A 140 -7.75 -20.20 -7.98
CA GLU A 140 -6.88 -19.63 -9.04
C GLU A 140 -6.63 -18.11 -8.89
N GLY A 141 -6.63 -17.59 -7.65
CA GLY A 141 -6.48 -16.16 -7.39
C GLY A 141 -7.73 -15.30 -7.65
N THR A 142 -8.92 -15.89 -7.77
CA THR A 142 -10.20 -15.16 -7.96
C THR A 142 -10.81 -14.59 -6.68
N GLY A 143 -10.37 -15.04 -5.50
CA GLY A 143 -10.84 -14.51 -4.20
C GLY A 143 -10.20 -13.18 -3.80
N ALA A 144 -9.00 -12.86 -4.32
CA ALA A 144 -8.41 -11.56 -4.11
C ALA A 144 -9.11 -10.54 -5.02
N PRO A 145 -9.42 -9.33 -4.53
CA PRO A 145 -10.10 -8.32 -5.34
C PRO A 145 -9.24 -7.88 -6.55
N ALA A 146 -7.94 -8.20 -6.57
CA ALA A 146 -7.04 -8.15 -7.72
C ALA A 146 -6.98 -9.47 -8.50
N SER A 147 -8.01 -9.79 -9.29
CA SER A 147 -7.97 -11.00 -10.14
C SER A 147 -6.95 -10.85 -11.29
N VAL A 148 -6.25 -11.95 -11.63
CA VAL A 148 -5.20 -11.95 -12.67
C VAL A 148 -5.67 -11.39 -14.02
N PRO A 149 -6.86 -11.75 -14.55
CA PRO A 149 -7.35 -11.20 -15.80
C PRO A 149 -7.51 -9.68 -15.77
N THR A 150 -8.07 -9.13 -14.68
CA THR A 150 -8.29 -7.68 -14.54
C THR A 150 -6.97 -6.92 -14.50
N VAL A 151 -6.00 -7.40 -13.72
CA VAL A 151 -4.69 -6.73 -13.58
C VAL A 151 -3.92 -6.73 -14.91
N ARG A 152 -3.98 -7.84 -15.66
CA ARG A 152 -3.39 -7.93 -17.00
C ARG A 152 -4.10 -7.05 -18.01
N TRP A 153 -5.43 -7.01 -17.98
CA TRP A 153 -6.23 -6.18 -18.89
C TRP A 153 -5.92 -4.69 -18.71
N LEU A 154 -5.74 -4.25 -17.46
CA LEU A 154 -5.32 -2.90 -17.12
C LEU A 154 -3.84 -2.60 -17.42
N GLY A 155 -3.07 -3.56 -17.94
CA GLY A 155 -1.67 -3.34 -18.34
C GLY A 155 -0.72 -3.07 -17.18
N VAL A 156 -1.06 -3.49 -15.95
CA VAL A 156 -0.19 -3.34 -14.78
C VAL A 156 1.06 -4.20 -14.97
N ARG A 157 2.24 -3.59 -14.84
CA ARG A 157 3.52 -4.27 -15.11
C ARG A 157 3.98 -5.16 -13.96
N ARG A 158 3.72 -4.75 -12.71
CA ARG A 158 4.14 -5.47 -11.50
C ARG A 158 3.09 -5.30 -10.40
N LEU A 159 2.67 -6.42 -9.82
CA LEU A 159 1.71 -6.47 -8.71
C LEU A 159 2.41 -7.03 -7.47
N VAL A 160 2.29 -6.34 -6.36
CA VAL A 160 2.82 -6.71 -5.05
C VAL A 160 1.66 -6.76 -4.06
N PHE A 161 1.47 -7.89 -3.39
CA PHE A 161 0.46 -8.01 -2.36
C PHE A 161 0.99 -7.46 -1.03
N ALA A 162 0.55 -6.25 -0.67
CA ALA A 162 1.10 -5.47 0.43
C ALA A 162 0.25 -5.51 1.71
N ARG A 163 -0.93 -6.14 1.67
CA ARG A 163 -1.74 -6.41 2.85
C ARG A 163 -2.20 -7.86 2.83
N LEU A 164 -1.49 -8.67 3.59
CA LEU A 164 -1.64 -10.12 3.62
C LEU A 164 -2.62 -10.54 4.72
N GLY A 165 -3.54 -11.45 4.39
CA GLY A 165 -4.41 -12.14 5.34
C GLY A 165 -3.84 -13.48 5.81
N GLU A 166 -4.59 -14.19 6.66
CA GLU A 166 -4.16 -15.47 7.26
C GLU A 166 -3.80 -16.55 6.23
N ALA A 167 -4.64 -16.71 5.19
CA ALA A 167 -4.38 -17.67 4.12
C ALA A 167 -3.11 -17.31 3.31
N ALA A 168 -2.86 -16.01 3.09
CA ALA A 168 -1.64 -15.54 2.45
C ALA A 168 -0.40 -15.81 3.32
N TYR A 169 -0.50 -15.65 4.66
CA TYR A 169 0.59 -16.03 5.57
C TYR A 169 0.94 -17.51 5.46
N GLY A 170 -0.07 -18.39 5.49
CA GLY A 170 0.15 -19.82 5.34
C GLY A 170 0.79 -20.19 3.99
N ALA A 171 0.49 -19.43 2.92
CA ALA A 171 1.17 -19.60 1.63
C ALA A 171 2.63 -19.16 1.68
N VAL A 172 2.93 -17.99 2.26
CA VAL A 172 4.30 -17.50 2.45
C VAL A 172 5.13 -18.50 3.27
N ASP A 173 4.60 -18.99 4.38
CA ASP A 173 5.30 -19.95 5.26
C ASP A 173 5.59 -21.28 4.59
N SER A 174 4.73 -21.70 3.67
CA SER A 174 4.92 -22.92 2.86
C SER A 174 5.76 -22.67 1.61
N GLY A 175 6.33 -21.46 1.43
CA GLY A 175 7.13 -21.10 0.27
C GLY A 175 6.33 -21.03 -1.04
N ARG A 176 4.99 -20.94 -0.97
CA ARG A 176 4.11 -20.87 -2.14
C ARG A 176 4.02 -19.44 -2.64
N ALA A 177 4.31 -19.24 -3.93
CA ALA A 177 4.11 -17.98 -4.62
C ALA A 177 2.63 -17.78 -5.01
N PRO A 178 2.15 -16.53 -5.17
CA PRO A 178 0.84 -16.31 -5.75
C PRO A 178 0.86 -16.66 -7.24
N PRO A 179 -0.29 -17.02 -7.85
CA PRO A 179 -0.37 -17.32 -9.29
C PRO A 179 0.07 -16.16 -10.21
N PHE A 180 0.01 -14.93 -9.71
CA PHE A 180 0.48 -13.72 -10.39
C PHE A 180 0.94 -12.70 -9.36
N GLY A 181 1.91 -11.86 -9.72
CA GLY A 181 2.51 -10.89 -8.81
C GLY A 181 3.46 -11.54 -7.82
N GLU A 182 3.66 -10.90 -6.68
CA GLU A 182 4.51 -11.39 -5.60
C GLU A 182 3.98 -10.99 -4.24
N TRP A 183 4.40 -11.73 -3.21
CA TRP A 183 4.16 -11.32 -1.83
C TRP A 183 5.01 -10.10 -1.48
N GLY A 184 4.38 -9.13 -0.83
CA GLY A 184 5.09 -8.04 -0.18
C GLY A 184 5.94 -8.57 0.96
N GLU A 185 7.09 -7.94 1.17
CA GLU A 185 8.03 -8.25 2.23
C GLU A 185 8.45 -6.95 2.88
N GLU A 186 8.44 -6.92 4.22
CA GLU A 186 8.85 -5.77 5.01
C GLU A 186 10.31 -5.39 4.72
N GLY A 187 10.60 -4.08 4.65
CA GLY A 187 11.90 -3.53 4.28
C GLY A 187 12.25 -3.65 2.80
N ARG A 188 11.47 -4.39 1.99
CA ARG A 188 11.77 -4.60 0.57
C ARG A 188 11.58 -3.32 -0.23
N LYS A 189 12.57 -3.05 -1.09
CA LYS A 189 12.64 -1.84 -1.92
C LYS A 189 12.19 -2.13 -3.35
N TYR A 190 11.38 -1.22 -3.88
CA TYR A 190 10.83 -1.26 -5.23
C TYR A 190 11.18 0.02 -5.96
N ARG A 191 11.63 -0.10 -7.21
CA ARG A 191 11.88 1.06 -8.06
C ARG A 191 10.56 1.52 -8.66
N ILE A 192 10.32 2.81 -8.62
CA ILE A 192 9.20 3.46 -9.32
C ILE A 192 9.71 3.94 -10.68
#